data_AF-A0A0U3NN51-F1
#
_entry.id   AF-A0A0U3NN51-F1
#
_cell.length_a   1.000
_cell.length_b   1.000
_cell.length_c   1.000
_cell.angle_alpha   90.00
_cell.angle_beta   90.00
_cell.angle_gamma   90.00
#
_symmetry.space_group_name_H-M   'P 1'
#
loop_
_entity.id
_entity.type
_entity.pdbx_description
1 polymer ?
#
loop_
_entity_poly.entity_id
_entity_poly.type
_entity_poly.pdbx_seq_one_letter_code
_entity_poly.pdbx_strand_id
1 'polypeptide(L)'
;MNPIVTVQDAVTAFADFMEPTDAELDAIEREMPTILADVDLLDALIITLDRTPSELDARRIRRARRRVLAERRELANRTSGATGGAA
;
A
#
# COMPACT_ATOMS: atom_id res chain seq x y z
N MET A 1 5.86 22.77 27.56
CA MET A 1 5.94 22.57 26.10
C MET A 1 7.31 23.07 25.67
N ASN A 2 8.25 22.17 25.37
CA ASN A 2 9.62 22.54 24.97
C ASN A 2 9.68 22.57 23.44
N PRO A 3 9.87 23.74 22.80
CA PRO A 3 10.03 23.80 21.36
C PRO A 3 11.36 23.14 20.96
N ILE A 4 11.34 22.33 19.91
CA ILE A 4 12.54 21.76 19.29
C ILE A 4 13.15 22.87 18.43
N VAL A 5 13.93 23.75 19.06
CA VAL A 5 14.41 24.99 18.45
C VAL A 5 15.41 24.77 17.31
N THR A 6 16.05 23.60 17.24
CA THR A 6 17.13 23.31 16.28
C THR A 6 16.66 22.98 14.87
N VAL A 7 15.38 22.63 14.69
CA VAL A 7 14.77 22.38 13.36
C VAL A 7 13.57 23.29 13.11
N GLN A 8 13.39 24.33 13.92
CA GLN A 8 12.27 25.27 13.86
C GLN A 8 12.08 25.76 12.42
N ASP A 9 13.14 26.30 11.81
CA ASP A 9 13.09 26.82 10.45
C ASP A 9 12.67 25.76 9.42
N ALA A 10 13.14 24.51 9.54
CA ALA A 10 12.73 23.43 8.65
C ALA A 10 11.27 23.02 8.86
N VAL A 11 10.80 23.01 10.12
CA VAL A 11 9.41 22.70 10.49
C VAL A 11 8.47 23.84 10.11
N THR A 12 8.93 25.09 10.10
CA THR A 12 8.14 26.27 9.73
C THR A 12 8.32 26.73 8.27
N ALA A 13 9.35 26.24 7.56
CA ALA A 13 9.58 26.51 6.14
C ALA A 13 8.62 25.74 5.23
N PHE A 14 7.85 24.80 5.78
CA PHE A 14 6.62 24.33 5.16
C PHE A 14 5.61 25.47 5.26
N ALA A 15 5.65 26.38 4.28
CA ALA A 15 4.54 27.28 4.00
C ALA A 15 3.25 26.44 4.03
N ASP A 16 2.31 26.83 4.91
CA ASP A 16 0.99 26.21 5.15
C ASP A 16 0.78 24.88 4.43
N PHE A 17 1.05 23.75 5.12
CA PHE A 17 0.67 22.37 4.76
C PHE A 17 0.23 22.23 3.29
N MET A 18 1.18 21.99 2.37
CA MET A 18 0.85 21.55 1.01
C MET A 18 0.11 20.21 1.12
N GLU A 19 -1.22 20.28 1.26
CA GLU A 19 -2.06 19.10 1.25
C GLU A 19 -1.85 18.36 -0.06
N PRO A 20 -1.90 17.02 -0.06
CA PRO A 20 -1.84 16.26 -1.28
C PRO A 20 -2.95 16.74 -2.23
N THR A 21 -2.60 16.92 -3.50
CA THR A 21 -3.56 17.20 -4.55
C THR A 21 -4.55 16.05 -4.68
N ASP A 22 -5.75 16.33 -5.22
CA ASP A 22 -6.75 15.28 -5.48
C ASP A 22 -6.18 14.12 -6.33
N ALA A 23 -5.30 14.44 -7.29
CA ALA A 23 -4.65 13.44 -8.13
C ALA A 23 -3.67 12.53 -7.35
N GLU A 24 -3.00 13.07 -6.32
CA GLU A 24 -2.14 12.31 -5.42
C GLU A 24 -2.96 11.45 -4.46
N LEU A 25 -4.08 11.97 -3.95
CA LEU A 25 -5.03 11.20 -3.14
C LEU A 25 -5.63 10.04 -3.96
N ASP A 26 -6.05 10.31 -5.19
CA ASP A 26 -6.53 9.28 -6.12
C ASP A 26 -5.44 8.24 -6.44
N ALA A 27 -4.17 8.63 -6.44
CA ALA A 27 -3.07 7.68 -6.60
C ALA A 27 -2.97 6.71 -5.42
N ILE A 28 -3.11 7.23 -4.19
CA ILE A 28 -3.13 6.41 -2.98
C ILE A 28 -4.31 5.44 -3.03
N GLU A 29 -5.51 5.91 -3.31
CA GLU A 29 -6.71 5.07 -3.39
C GLU A 29 -6.57 3.98 -4.46
N ARG A 30 -5.88 4.26 -5.58
CA ARG A 30 -5.59 3.25 -6.60
C ARG A 30 -4.66 2.15 -6.09
N GLU A 31 -3.73 2.46 -5.21
CA GLU A 31 -2.75 1.52 -4.63
C GLU A 31 -3.29 0.74 -3.43
N MET A 32 -4.26 1.29 -2.69
CA MET A 32 -4.85 0.68 -1.49
C MET A 32 -5.25 -0.80 -1.64
N PRO A 33 -5.90 -1.26 -2.72
CA PRO A 33 -6.23 -2.67 -2.89
C PRO A 33 -5.01 -3.61 -2.89
N THR A 34 -3.89 -3.17 -3.47
CA THR A 34 -2.64 -3.95 -3.50
C THR A 34 -2.02 -4.03 -2.11
N ILE A 35 -2.02 -2.91 -1.38
CA ILE A 35 -1.52 -2.84 0.00
C ILE A 35 -2.34 -3.78 0.89
N LEU A 36 -3.67 -3.75 0.80
CA LEU A 36 -4.54 -4.62 1.59
C LEU A 36 -4.33 -6.10 1.27
N ALA A 37 -4.08 -6.47 0.01
CA ALA A 37 -3.76 -7.85 -0.33
C ALA A 37 -2.40 -8.31 0.24
N ASP A 38 -1.41 -7.42 0.30
CA ASP A 38 -0.13 -7.69 0.95
C ASP A 38 -0.29 -7.87 2.47
N VAL A 39 -1.15 -7.06 3.10
CA VAL A 39 -1.54 -7.22 4.52
C VAL A 39 -2.23 -8.56 4.76
N ASP A 40 -3.21 -8.95 3.95
CA ASP A 40 -3.90 -10.25 4.07
C ASP A 40 -2.91 -11.43 4.00
N LEU A 41 -1.89 -11.33 3.13
CA LEU A 41 -0.84 -12.33 3.03
C LEU A 41 0.03 -12.34 4.30
N LEU A 42 0.39 -11.17 4.80
CA LEU A 42 1.17 -11.04 6.03
C LEU A 42 0.41 -11.64 7.23
N ASP A 43 -0.88 -11.35 7.37
CA ASP A 43 -1.74 -11.92 8.41
C ASP A 43 -1.80 -13.45 8.30
N ALA A 44 -1.96 -13.98 7.08
CA ALA A 44 -1.95 -15.42 6.85
C ALA A 44 -0.62 -16.07 7.24
N LEU A 45 0.51 -15.39 7.08
CA LEU A 45 1.83 -15.86 7.50
C LEU A 45 1.99 -15.75 9.02
N ILE A 46 1.62 -14.62 9.62
CA ILE A 46 1.71 -14.38 11.07
C ILE A 46 0.95 -15.45 11.86
N ILE A 47 -0.28 -15.79 11.44
CA ILE A 47 -1.10 -16.83 12.06
C ILE A 47 -0.39 -18.20 12.11
N THR A 48 0.58 -18.44 11.23
CA THR A 48 1.33 -19.70 11.15
C THR A 48 2.65 -19.70 11.90
N LEU A 49 3.11 -18.56 12.43
CA LEU A 49 4.39 -18.48 13.13
C LEU A 49 4.37 -19.20 14.48
N ASP A 50 3.23 -19.16 15.19
CA ASP A 50 3.12 -19.70 16.55
C ASP A 50 2.80 -21.20 16.63
N ARG A 51 2.74 -21.90 15.49
CA ARG A 51 2.37 -23.31 15.43
C ARG A 51 2.87 -24.02 14.18
N THR A 52 2.90 -25.35 14.22
CA THR A 52 3.15 -26.16 13.02
C THR A 52 2.06 -25.90 11.97
N PRO A 53 2.41 -25.48 10.73
CA PRO A 53 1.42 -25.18 9.71
C PRO A 53 0.58 -26.40 9.32
N SER A 54 -0.74 -26.22 9.25
CA SER A 54 -1.68 -27.22 8.76
C SER A 54 -1.88 -27.10 7.24
N GLU A 55 -2.53 -28.09 6.63
CA GLU A 55 -2.92 -28.01 5.21
C GLU A 55 -3.85 -26.82 4.92
N LEU A 56 -4.73 -26.47 5.86
CA LEU A 56 -5.62 -25.32 5.75
C LEU A 56 -4.80 -24.03 5.63
N ASP A 57 -3.74 -23.91 6.42
CA ASP A 57 -2.85 -22.75 6.42
C ASP A 57 -2.10 -22.63 5.10
N ALA A 58 -1.58 -23.74 4.59
CA ALA A 58 -0.97 -23.78 3.27
C ALA A 58 -1.95 -23.34 2.17
N ARG A 59 -3.24 -23.74 2.25
CA ARG A 59 -4.29 -23.28 1.31
C ARG A 59 -4.56 -21.78 1.46
N ARG A 60 -4.66 -21.27 2.70
CA ARG A 60 -4.87 -19.84 2.99
C ARG A 60 -3.74 -18.98 2.43
N ILE A 61 -2.49 -19.34 2.71
CA ILE A 61 -1.30 -18.64 2.18
C ILE A 61 -1.29 -18.66 0.65
N ARG A 62 -1.59 -19.80 0.01
CA ARG A 62 -1.68 -19.87 -1.45
C ARG A 62 -2.76 -18.95 -2.02
N ARG A 63 -3.93 -18.88 -1.38
CA ARG A 63 -5.03 -17.99 -1.80
C ARG A 63 -4.62 -16.52 -1.65
N ALA A 64 -4.03 -16.14 -0.51
CA ALA A 64 -3.56 -14.79 -0.27
C ALA A 64 -2.47 -14.36 -1.27
N ARG A 65 -1.49 -15.24 -1.54
CA ARG A 65 -0.48 -15.01 -2.60
C ARG A 65 -1.10 -14.79 -3.98
N ARG A 66 -2.11 -15.58 -4.35
CA ARG A 66 -2.83 -15.40 -5.63
C ARG A 66 -3.55 -14.06 -5.69
N ARG A 67 -4.14 -13.60 -4.58
CA ARG A 67 -4.78 -12.29 -4.47
C ARG A 67 -3.75 -11.16 -4.69
N VAL A 68 -2.62 -11.19 -3.99
CA VAL A 68 -1.52 -10.23 -4.16
C VAL A 68 -1.11 -10.11 -5.63
N LEU A 69 -0.89 -11.23 -6.31
CA LEU A 69 -0.50 -11.22 -7.73
C LEU A 69 -1.59 -10.64 -8.63
N ALA A 70 -2.86 -10.89 -8.32
CA ALA A 70 -3.98 -10.34 -9.08
C ALA A 70 -4.07 -8.81 -8.93
N GLU A 71 -3.99 -8.29 -7.70
CA GLU A 71 -4.04 -6.85 -7.42
C GLU A 71 -2.85 -6.11 -8.02
N ARG A 72 -1.63 -6.66 -7.90
CA ARG A 72 -0.42 -6.08 -8.52
C ARG A 72 -0.53 -6.01 -10.03
N ARG A 73 -1.08 -7.05 -10.66
CA ARG A 73 -1.36 -7.06 -12.10
C ARG A 73 -2.37 -5.98 -12.47
N GLU A 74 -3.44 -5.85 -11.69
CA GLU A 74 -4.47 -4.84 -11.93
C GLU A 74 -3.95 -3.41 -11.77
N LEU A 75 -3.14 -3.14 -10.74
CA LEU A 75 -2.48 -1.85 -10.56
C LEU A 75 -1.52 -1.54 -11.73
N ALA A 76 -0.68 -2.51 -12.15
CA ALA A 76 0.23 -2.34 -13.27
C ALA A 76 -0.50 -2.08 -14.60
N ASN A 77 -1.65 -2.71 -14.82
CA ASN A 77 -2.47 -2.47 -16.01
C ASN A 77 -3.12 -1.09 -15.98
N ARG A 78 -3.54 -0.60 -14.80
CA ARG A 78 -4.13 0.75 -14.64
C ARG A 78 -3.10 1.86 -14.89
N THR A 79 -1.86 1.70 -14.41
CA THR A 79 -0.80 2.69 -14.66
C THR A 79 -0.36 2.72 -16.12
N SER A 80 -0.39 1.57 -16.81
CA SER A 80 -0.08 1.48 -18.25
C SER A 80 -1.14 2.13 -19.15
N GLY A 81 -2.38 2.25 -18.68
CA GLY A 81 -3.48 2.91 -19.40
C GLY A 81 -3.41 4.45 -19.42
N ALA A 82 -2.53 5.07 -18.63
CA ALA A 82 -2.35 6.52 -18.59
C ALA A 82 -1.51 7.09 -19.75
N THR A 83 -0.86 6.24 -20.55
CA THR A 83 -0.12 6.64 -21.77
C THR A 83 -0.87 6.19 -23.02
N GLY A 84 -2.02 6.79 -23.31
CA GLY A 84 -2.88 6.31 -24.40
C GLY A 84 -3.97 7.26 -24.90
N GLY A 85 -3.72 8.57 -24.91
CA GLY A 85 -4.51 9.46 -25.76
C GLY A 85 -4.12 9.25 -27.23
N ALA A 86 -4.80 8.31 -27.91
CA ALA A 86 -4.94 8.27 -29.37
C ALA A 86 -5.97 7.19 -29.77
N ALA A 87 -7.21 7.61 -30.02
CA ALA A 87 -8.12 7.07 -31.02
C ALA A 87 -9.23 8.09 -31.29
#